data_AF-A0A2P5F3K3-F1
#
_entry.id   AF-A0A2P5F3K3-F1
#
_cell.length_a   1.000
_cell.length_b   1.000
_cell.length_c   1.000
_cell.angle_alpha   90.00
_cell.angle_beta   90.00
_cell.angle_gamma   90.00
#
_symmetry.space_group_name_H-M   'P 1'
#
loop_
_entity.id
_entity.type
_entity.pdbx_description
1 polymer ?
#
loop_
_entity_poly.entity_id
_entity_poly.type
_entity_poly.pdbx_seq_one_letter_code
_entity_poly.pdbx_strand_id
1 'polypeptide(L)' 'MSVFGDLRLKNAATLRRIKYLEEIESSPMWTRSLSEERKSLKEELNNILIIQERATRMKSKIQWAKLGDTNTR' A
#
# COMPACT_ATOMS: atom_id res chain seq x y z
N MET A 1 17.87 7.09 0.81
CA MET A 1 16.67 7.00 -0.05
C MET A 1 15.45 6.86 0.84
N SER A 2 14.39 7.65 0.59
CA SER A 2 13.20 7.69 1.45
C SER A 2 12.25 6.54 1.11
N VAL A 3 12.41 5.42 1.80
CA VAL A 3 11.62 4.18 1.62
C VAL A 3 10.10 4.43 1.62
N PHE A 4 9.63 5.43 2.35
CA PHE A 4 8.21 5.81 2.41
C PHE A 4 7.71 6.54 1.15
N GLY A 5 8.56 7.33 0.49
CA GLY A 5 8.22 7.98 -0.78
C GLY A 5 8.01 6.93 -1.87
N ASP A 6 8.93 5.97 -1.95
CA ASP A 6 8.88 4.87 -2.91
C ASP A 6 7.63 3.99 -2.68
N LEU A 7 7.26 3.74 -1.42
CA LEU A 7 6.05 2.98 -1.09
C LEU A 7 4.76 3.67 -1.55
N ARG A 8 4.67 5.00 -1.43
CA ARG A 8 3.49 5.77 -1.88
C ARG A 8 3.36 5.78 -3.40
N LEU A 9 4.48 5.95 -4.09
CA LEU A 9 4.52 5.89 -5.56
C LEU A 9 4.14 4.49 -6.06
N LYS A 10 4.66 3.45 -5.40
CA LYS A 10 4.32 2.06 -5.70
C LYS A 10 2.83 1.78 -5.48
N ASN A 11 2.26 2.22 -4.34
CA ASN A 11 0.83 2.12 -4.07
C ASN A 11 -0.03 2.75 -5.19
N ALA A 12 0.30 3.98 -5.58
CA ALA A 12 -0.44 4.70 -6.61
C ALA A 12 -0.30 4.06 -8.00
N ALA A 13 0.84 3.44 -8.31
CA ALA A 13 1.04 2.68 -9.54
C ALA A 13 0.23 1.37 -9.54
N THR A 14 0.29 0.60 -8.45
CA THR A 14 -0.45 -0.65 -8.25
C THR A 14 -1.95 -0.42 -8.37
N LEU A 15 -2.50 0.61 -7.73
CA LEU A 15 -3.93 0.97 -7.82
C LEU A 15 -4.35 1.35 -9.25
N ARG A 16 -3.53 2.15 -9.96
CA ARG A 16 -3.81 2.50 -11.35
C ARG A 16 -3.85 1.28 -12.25
N ARG A 17 -2.91 0.34 -12.06
CA ARG A 17 -2.88 -0.90 -12.85
C ARG A 17 -4.08 -1.80 -12.55
N ILE A 18 -4.45 -1.96 -11.28
CA ILE A 18 -5.65 -2.73 -10.90
C ILE A 18 -6.90 -2.12 -11.55
N LYS A 19 -7.08 -0.80 -11.45
CA LYS A 19 -8.23 -0.10 -12.06
C LYS A 19 -8.31 -0.35 -13.56
N TYR A 20 -7.18 -0.22 -14.26
CA TYR A 20 -7.10 -0.54 -15.69
C TYR A 20 -7.52 -1.98 -15.98
N LEU A 21 -7.01 -2.95 -15.21
CA LEU A 21 -7.35 -4.37 -15.38
C LEU A 21 -8.84 -4.65 -15.14
N GLU A 22 -9.46 -3.97 -14.18
CA GLU A 22 -10.90 -4.06 -13.91
C GLU A 22 -11.74 -3.45 -15.05
N GLU A 23 -11.28 -2.34 -15.65
CA GLU A 23 -11.95 -1.71 -16.80
C GLU A 23 -11.91 -2.59 -18.05
N ILE A 24 -10.82 -3.34 -18.26
CA ILE A 24 -10.67 -4.21 -19.44
C ILE A 24 -11.13 -5.65 -19.20
N GLU A 25 -11.67 -6.00 -18.03
CA GLU A 25 -12.11 -7.37 -17.71
C GLU A 25 -13.23 -7.87 -18.64
N SER A 26 -14.07 -6.96 -19.14
CA SER A 26 -15.13 -7.27 -20.12
C SER A 26 -14.65 -7.20 -21.58
N SER A 27 -13.38 -6.86 -21.82
CA SER A 27 -12.81 -6.73 -23.15
C SER A 27 -12.45 -8.10 -23.74
N PRO A 28 -12.53 -8.28 -25.07
CA PRO A 28 -11.95 -9.46 -25.74
C PRO A 28 -10.44 -9.63 -25.50
N MET A 29 -9.75 -8.56 -25.05
CA MET A 29 -8.34 -8.59 -24.67
C MET A 29 -8.09 -9.21 -23.28
N TRP A 30 -9.14 -9.57 -22.54
CA TRP A 30 -9.00 -10.18 -21.22
C TRP A 30 -8.44 -11.60 -21.34
N THR A 31 -7.29 -11.82 -20.69
CA THR A 31 -6.60 -13.10 -20.69
C THR A 31 -6.45 -13.63 -19.27
N ARG A 32 -6.19 -14.94 -19.17
CA ARG A 32 -5.84 -15.58 -17.90
C ARG A 32 -4.62 -14.93 -17.24
N SER A 33 -3.61 -14.53 -18.03
CA SER A 33 -2.42 -13.86 -17.51
C SER A 33 -2.75 -12.50 -16.87
N LEU A 34 -3.67 -11.73 -17.44
CA LEU A 34 -4.13 -10.45 -16.85
C LEU A 34 -4.93 -10.68 -15.56
N SER A 35 -5.69 -11.77 -15.48
CA SER A 35 -6.39 -12.17 -14.25
C SER A 35 -5.41 -12.55 -13.14
N GLU A 36 -4.38 -13.33 -13.47
CA GLU A 36 -3.30 -13.70 -12.55
C GLU A 36 -2.50 -12.45 -12.11
N GLU A 37 -2.18 -11.54 -13.04
CA GLU A 37 -1.56 -10.25 -12.74
C GLU A 37 -2.41 -9.44 -11.75
N ARG A 38 -3.72 -9.34 -12.00
CA ARG A 38 -4.65 -8.62 -11.09
C ARG A 38 -4.61 -9.22 -9.68
N LYS A 39 -4.58 -10.55 -9.58
CA LYS A 39 -4.50 -11.24 -8.27
C LYS A 39 -3.20 -10.90 -7.55
N SER A 40 -2.06 -11.00 -8.23
CA SER A 40 -0.75 -10.65 -7.64
C SER A 40 -0.67 -9.18 -7.23
N LEU A 41 -1.23 -8.26 -8.01
CA LEU A 41 -1.27 -6.84 -7.66
C LEU A 41 -2.14 -6.56 -6.43
N LYS A 42 -3.25 -7.28 -6.25
CA LYS A 42 -4.09 -7.19 -5.04
C LYS A 42 -3.36 -7.70 -3.79
N GLU A 43 -2.59 -8.78 -3.93
CA GLU A 43 -1.73 -9.28 -2.85
C GLU A 43 -0.61 -8.28 -2.50
N GLU A 44 0.04 -7.69 -3.50
CA GLU A 44 1.06 -6.66 -3.30
C GLU A 44 0.50 -5.40 -2.62
N LEU A 45 -0.68 -4.96 -3.03
CA LEU A 45 -1.38 -3.85 -2.39
C LEU A 45 -1.65 -4.13 -0.90
N ASN A 46 -2.09 -5.33 -0.56
CA ASN A 46 -2.33 -5.73 0.82
C ASN A 46 -1.03 -5.65 1.65
N ASN A 47 0.09 -6.12 1.10
CA ASN A 47 1.39 -6.02 1.76
C ASN A 47 1.81 -4.57 2.00
N ILE A 48 1.58 -3.67 1.03
CA ILE A 48 1.86 -2.24 1.17
C ILE A 48 1.02 -1.63 2.31
N LEU A 49 -0.27 -1.98 2.39
CA LEU A 49 -1.16 -1.50 3.45
C LEU A 49 -0.71 -1.97 4.84
N ILE A 50 -0.32 -3.23 4.97
CA ILE A 50 0.20 -3.78 6.24
C ILE A 50 1.47 -3.02 6.69
N ILE A 51 2.38 -2.72 5.76
CA ILE A 51 3.60 -1.96 6.07
C ILE A 51 3.25 -0.54 6.52
N GLN A 52 2.32 0.13 5.84
CA GLN A 52 1.86 1.48 6.19
C GLN A 52 1.17 1.51 7.56
N GLU A 53 0.35 0.52 7.86
CA GLU A 53 -0.32 0.39 9.15
C GLU A 53 0.71 0.21 10.27
N ARG A 54 1.67 -0.71 10.10
CA ARG A 54 2.76 -0.94 11.07
C ARG A 54 3.56 0.33 11.30
N ALA A 55 3.94 1.03 10.23
CA ALA A 55 4.67 2.29 10.34
C ALA A 55 3.87 3.37 11.07
N THR A 56 2.56 3.46 10.83
CA THR A 56 1.67 4.42 11.50
C THR A 56 1.55 4.11 12.98
N ARG A 57 1.37 2.83 13.35
CA ARG A 57 1.33 2.37 14.75
C ARG A 57 2.65 2.67 15.46
N MET A 58 3.80 2.42 14.82
CA MET A 58 5.11 2.74 15.40
C MET A 58 5.30 4.24 15.60
N LYS A 59 4.93 5.08 14.63
CA LYS A 59 4.97 6.54 14.77
C LYS A 59 4.11 7.02 15.95
N SER A 60 2.90 6.48 16.08
CA SER A 60 1.99 6.77 17.19
C SER A 60 2.63 6.40 18.54
N LYS A 61 3.19 5.18 18.68
CA LYS A 61 3.90 4.77 19.91
C LYS A 61 5.05 5.71 20.28
N ILE A 62 5.86 6.12 19.31
CA ILE A 62 6.97 7.06 19.53
C ILE A 62 6.44 8.42 19.98
N GLN A 63 5.35 8.90 19.38
CA GLN A 63 4.73 10.17 19.76
C GLN A 63 4.15 10.11 21.18
N TRP A 64 3.50 9.01 21.56
CA TRP A 64 3.01 8.78 22.92
C TRP A 64 4.13 8.76 23.95
N ALA A 65 5.24 8.07 23.67
CA ALA A 65 6.40 8.06 24.56
C ALA A 65 6.96 9.48 24.79
N LYS A 66 7.13 10.25 23.70
CA LYS A 66 7.58 11.64 23.78
C LYS A 66 6.63 12.54 24.58
N LEU A 67 5.31 12.37 24.41
CA LEU A 67 4.31 13.15 25.14
C LEU A 67 4.27 12.81 26.64
N GLY A 68 4.44 11.53 26.98
CA GLY A 68 4.57 11.06 28.37
C GLY A 68 5.81 11.62 29.07
N ASP A 69 6.94 11.71 28.35
CA ASP A 69 8.17 12.32 28.86
C ASP A 69 8.04 13.84 29.09
N THR A 70 7.24 14.55 28.27
CA THR A 70 6.98 15.99 28.50
C THR A 70 6.02 16.28 29.65
N ASN A 71 5.14 15.35 30.01
CA ASN A 71 4.15 15.53 31.09
C ASN A 71 4.65 15.07 32.48
N THR A 72 5.89 14.60 32.58
CA THR A 72 6.53 14.17 33.84
C THR A 72 7.50 15.21 34.41
N ARG A 73 7.48 16.46 33.92
CA ARG A 73 8.32 17.56 34.40
C ARG A 73 7.52 18.66 35.09
#